data_AF-A0A7V8XUH1-F1
#
_entry.id   AF-A0A7V8XUH1-F1
#
_cell.length_a   1.000
_cell.length_b   1.000
_cell.length_c   1.000
_cell.angle_alpha   90.00
_cell.angle_beta   90.00
_cell.angle_gamma   90.00
#
_symmetry.space_group_name_H-M   'P 1'
#
loop_
_entity.id
_entity.type
_entity.pdbx_description
1 polymer ?
#
loop_
_entity_poly.entity_id
_entity_poly.type
_entity_poly.pdbx_seq_one_letter_code
_entity_poly.pdbx_strand_id
1 'polypeptide(L)'
;MLRLDAIRSIYPELERSVVVTIMGAVAAEVQSIGHRPNFFYLQHAMGLASSVGLGIALARPELRVVVLDGDGSLLMNLGGLTTLARYRPANLVHVVFDNESLLSVGGFPTATSTGSDLAAIAKGAGVPHSATVRTLDEFRTAFAAAQKAGE
;
A
#
# COMPACT_ATOMS: atom_id res chain seq x y z
N MET A 1 -0.90 15.97 3.14
CA MET A 1 0.34 15.62 2.39
C MET A 1 -0.06 15.21 0.98
N LEU A 2 0.70 15.56 -0.06
CA LEU A 2 0.47 15.02 -1.41
C LEU A 2 1.01 13.60 -1.53
N ARG A 3 0.30 12.72 -2.25
CA ARG A 3 0.75 11.34 -2.50
C ARG A 3 2.12 11.30 -3.18
N LEU A 4 2.33 12.14 -4.19
CA LEU A 4 3.61 12.19 -4.90
C LEU A 4 4.79 12.52 -3.98
N ASP A 5 4.60 13.43 -3.01
CA ASP A 5 5.64 13.78 -2.03
C ASP A 5 5.94 12.61 -1.09
N ALA A 6 4.89 11.88 -0.67
CA ALA A 6 5.04 10.66 0.12
C ALA A 6 5.87 9.62 -0.65
N ILE A 7 5.49 9.30 -1.90
CA ILE A 7 6.21 8.33 -2.74
C ILE A 7 7.66 8.78 -2.94
N ARG A 8 7.91 10.05 -3.26
CA ARG A 8 9.27 10.60 -3.41
C ARG A 8 10.12 10.44 -2.15
N SER A 9 9.51 10.63 -0.98
CA SER A 9 10.24 10.56 0.29
C SER A 9 10.78 9.17 0.63
N ILE A 10 10.14 8.10 0.15
CA ILE A 10 10.55 6.70 0.38
C ILE A 10 11.19 6.07 -0.87
N TYR A 11 11.16 6.75 -2.02
CA TYR A 11 11.61 6.21 -3.30
C TYR A 11 13.05 5.62 -3.26
N PRO A 12 14.04 6.23 -2.59
CA PRO A 12 15.37 5.62 -2.47
C PRO A 12 15.32 4.24 -1.77
N GLU A 13 14.52 4.10 -0.72
CA GLU A 13 14.40 2.87 0.08
C GLU A 13 13.72 1.74 -0.70
N LEU A 14 12.83 2.09 -1.64
CA LEU A 14 12.13 1.14 -2.49
C LEU A 14 13.07 0.31 -3.40
N GLU A 15 14.32 0.73 -3.60
CA GLU A 15 15.30 -0.02 -4.40
C GLU A 15 15.56 -1.43 -3.84
N ARG A 16 15.41 -1.59 -2.52
CA ARG A 16 15.75 -2.82 -1.80
C ARG A 16 14.58 -3.77 -1.62
N SER A 17 13.40 -3.42 -2.16
CA SER A 17 12.16 -4.16 -1.97
C SER A 17 11.52 -4.51 -3.31
N VAL A 18 10.78 -5.60 -3.39
CA VAL A 18 9.82 -5.82 -4.47
C VAL A 18 8.65 -4.86 -4.25
N VAL A 19 8.34 -4.03 -5.24
CA VAL A 19 7.25 -3.06 -5.13
C VAL A 19 6.10 -3.50 -6.01
N VAL A 20 4.93 -3.68 -5.41
CA VAL A 20 3.67 -3.92 -6.13
C VAL A 20 2.86 -2.64 -6.07
N THR A 21 2.49 -2.08 -7.21
CA THR A 21 1.63 -0.89 -7.26
C THR A 21 0.27 -1.26 -7.82
N ILE A 22 -0.78 -0.67 -7.26
CA ILE A 22 -2.09 -0.67 -7.91
C ILE A 22 -2.07 0.23 -9.15
N MET A 23 -2.89 -0.12 -10.16
CA MET A 23 -3.16 0.71 -11.34
C MET A 23 -3.60 2.14 -11.01
N GLY A 24 -3.65 2.97 -12.05
CA GLY A 24 -4.17 4.33 -11.95
C GLY A 24 -3.12 5.30 -11.42
N ALA A 25 -3.57 6.27 -10.62
CA ALA A 25 -2.76 7.42 -10.25
C ALA A 25 -1.53 7.03 -9.40
N VAL A 26 -1.62 5.99 -8.56
CA VAL A 26 -0.48 5.48 -7.79
C VAL A 26 0.62 4.98 -8.72
N ALA A 27 0.30 4.07 -9.66
CA ALA A 27 1.26 3.58 -10.64
C ALA A 27 1.84 4.70 -11.51
N ALA A 28 1.01 5.63 -11.98
CA ALA A 28 1.44 6.75 -12.81
C ALA A 28 2.43 7.67 -12.07
N GLU A 29 2.17 7.99 -10.81
CA GLU A 29 3.06 8.82 -9.99
C GLU A 29 4.39 8.12 -9.72
N VAL A 30 4.38 6.83 -9.38
CA VAL A 30 5.62 6.03 -9.25
C VAL A 30 6.41 6.04 -10.56
N GLN A 31 5.74 5.82 -11.70
CA GLN A 31 6.39 5.82 -13.01
C GLN A 31 6.97 7.19 -13.38
N SER A 32 6.30 8.28 -13.00
CA SER A 32 6.78 9.65 -13.24
C SER A 32 8.03 10.01 -12.45
N ILE A 33 8.26 9.36 -11.29
CA ILE A 33 9.51 9.50 -10.54
C ILE A 33 10.61 8.66 -11.20
N GLY A 34 10.26 7.44 -11.65
CA GLY A 34 11.14 6.60 -12.46
C GLY A 34 10.83 5.11 -12.30
N HIS A 35 10.92 4.36 -13.40
CA HIS A 35 10.81 2.91 -13.37
C HIS A 35 12.06 2.24 -12.79
N ARG A 36 11.87 1.12 -12.08
CA ARG A 36 12.93 0.20 -11.66
C ARG A 36 12.53 -1.26 -11.91
N PRO A 37 13.48 -2.17 -12.20
CA PRO A 37 13.16 -3.58 -12.50
C PRO A 37 12.42 -4.33 -11.38
N ASN A 38 12.54 -3.88 -10.14
CA ASN A 38 11.87 -4.44 -8.97
C ASN A 38 10.42 -3.93 -8.78
N PHE A 39 9.90 -3.11 -9.70
CA PHE A 39 8.55 -2.57 -9.63
C PHE A 39 7.60 -3.35 -10.55
N PHE A 40 6.55 -3.89 -9.95
CA PHE A 40 5.47 -4.57 -10.63
C PHE A 40 4.20 -3.71 -10.60
N TYR A 41 3.79 -3.23 -11.77
CA TYR A 41 2.58 -2.41 -11.92
C TYR A 41 1.38 -3.28 -12.25
N LEU A 42 0.46 -3.45 -11.31
CA LEU A 42 -0.71 -4.29 -11.48
C LEU A 42 -1.82 -3.53 -12.24
N GLN A 43 -1.81 -3.62 -13.57
CA GLN A 43 -2.65 -2.80 -14.47
C GLN A 43 -4.11 -3.25 -14.62
N HIS A 44 -4.46 -4.53 -14.39
CA HIS A 44 -5.80 -5.07 -14.72
C HIS A 44 -6.46 -5.89 -13.60
N ALA A 45 -6.16 -5.56 -12.34
CA ALA A 45 -6.70 -6.28 -11.18
C ALA A 45 -6.87 -5.34 -9.97
N MET A 46 -7.87 -4.45 -10.05
CA MET A 46 -8.11 -3.49 -8.97
C MET A 46 -8.52 -4.22 -7.68
N GLY A 47 -8.00 -3.79 -6.53
CA GLY A 47 -8.18 -4.46 -5.24
C GLY A 47 -7.28 -5.67 -4.98
N LEU A 48 -6.47 -6.11 -5.95
CA LEU A 48 -5.64 -7.31 -5.80
C LEU A 48 -4.15 -7.02 -5.54
N ALA A 49 -3.72 -5.76 -5.46
CA ALA A 49 -2.32 -5.41 -5.19
C ALA A 49 -1.82 -6.01 -3.86
N SER A 50 -2.64 -5.94 -2.82
CA SER A 50 -2.35 -6.54 -1.51
C SER A 50 -2.27 -8.06 -1.55
N SER A 51 -3.16 -8.71 -2.30
CA SER A 51 -3.15 -10.17 -2.53
C SER A 51 -1.90 -10.63 -3.27
N VAL A 52 -1.49 -9.91 -4.32
CA VAL A 52 -0.26 -10.18 -5.07
C VAL A 52 0.96 -9.98 -4.17
N GLY A 53 1.02 -8.87 -3.43
CA GLY A 53 2.09 -8.60 -2.47
C GLY A 53 2.23 -9.69 -1.42
N LEU A 54 1.12 -10.17 -0.85
CA LEU A 54 1.10 -11.30 0.07
C LEU A 54 1.66 -12.59 -0.57
N GLY A 55 1.23 -12.91 -1.79
CA GLY A 55 1.73 -14.09 -2.51
C GLY A 55 3.24 -14.05 -2.69
N ILE A 56 3.79 -12.89 -3.08
CA ILE A 56 5.23 -12.70 -3.22
C ILE A 56 5.92 -12.84 -1.86
N ALA A 57 5.39 -12.19 -0.81
CA ALA A 57 5.99 -12.20 0.52
C ALA A 57 6.08 -13.61 1.10
N LEU A 58 5.06 -14.44 0.88
CA LEU A 58 5.04 -15.85 1.32
C LEU A 58 5.95 -16.74 0.47
N ALA A 59 5.99 -16.52 -0.85
CA ALA A 59 6.81 -17.32 -1.75
C ALA A 59 8.31 -16.99 -1.66
N ARG A 60 8.65 -15.75 -1.29
CA ARG A 60 10.01 -15.21 -1.25
C ARG A 60 10.25 -14.50 0.10
N PRO A 61 10.31 -15.23 1.22
CA PRO A 61 10.44 -14.66 2.56
C PRO A 61 11.73 -13.83 2.76
N GLU A 62 12.74 -14.05 1.94
CA GLU A 62 14.00 -13.30 1.95
C GLU A 62 13.92 -11.91 1.30
N LEU A 63 12.86 -11.62 0.54
CA LEU A 63 12.64 -10.33 -0.10
C LEU A 63 11.69 -9.48 0.74
N ARG A 64 12.01 -8.18 0.91
CA ARG A 64 11.04 -7.20 1.40
C ARG A 64 10.03 -6.89 0.30
N VAL A 65 8.76 -6.82 0.65
CA VAL A 65 7.66 -6.50 -0.28
C VAL A 65 6.95 -5.24 0.19
N VAL A 66 6.82 -4.27 -0.70
CA VAL A 66 6.07 -3.03 -0.46
C VAL A 66 4.91 -2.98 -1.44
N VAL A 67 3.69 -2.91 -0.92
CA VAL A 67 2.48 -2.69 -1.72
C VAL A 67 2.11 -1.22 -1.62
N LEU A 68 2.05 -0.53 -2.76
CA LEU A 68 1.55 0.83 -2.89
C LEU A 68 0.14 0.78 -3.49
N ASP A 69 -0.86 1.10 -2.69
CA ASP A 69 -2.26 0.93 -3.02
C ASP A 69 -3.05 2.24 -2.85
N GLY A 70 -4.29 2.26 -3.32
CA GLY A 70 -5.24 3.35 -3.09
C GLY A 70 -6.39 2.89 -2.20
N ASP A 71 -7.00 3.82 -1.49
CA ASP A 71 -8.22 3.59 -0.70
C ASP A 71 -9.32 2.89 -1.50
N GLY A 72 -9.65 3.40 -2.69
CA GLY A 72 -10.68 2.83 -3.54
C GLY A 72 -10.38 1.39 -3.97
N SER A 73 -9.10 1.07 -4.17
CA SER A 73 -8.67 -0.30 -4.50
C SER A 73 -8.78 -1.22 -3.29
N LEU A 74 -8.27 -0.82 -2.12
CA LEU A 74 -8.40 -1.63 -0.90
C LEU A 74 -9.87 -1.88 -0.55
N LEU A 75 -10.74 -0.87 -0.70
CA LEU A 75 -12.19 -1.00 -0.48
C LEU A 75 -12.83 -2.09 -1.36
N MET A 76 -12.32 -2.34 -2.56
CA MET A 76 -12.82 -3.40 -3.44
C MET A 76 -12.47 -4.82 -2.95
N ASN A 77 -11.50 -4.96 -2.03
CA ASN A 77 -11.05 -6.25 -1.52
C ASN A 77 -10.74 -6.20 -0.02
N LEU A 78 -11.66 -5.67 0.78
CA LEU A 78 -11.51 -5.64 2.25
C LEU A 78 -11.32 -7.04 2.85
N GLY A 79 -11.93 -8.07 2.27
CA GLY A 79 -11.73 -9.46 2.69
C GLY A 79 -10.27 -9.90 2.65
N GLY A 80 -9.46 -9.32 1.76
CA GLY A 80 -8.00 -9.55 1.68
C GLY A 80 -7.27 -9.22 2.98
N LEU A 81 -7.75 -8.25 3.77
CA LEU A 81 -7.15 -7.90 5.07
C LEU A 81 -7.21 -9.05 6.07
N THR A 82 -8.28 -9.86 6.04
CA THR A 82 -8.39 -11.04 6.92
C THR A 82 -7.36 -12.11 6.55
N THR A 83 -7.08 -12.25 5.25
CA THR A 83 -6.07 -13.17 4.73
C THR A 83 -4.66 -12.69 5.08
N LEU A 84 -4.36 -11.40 4.89
CA LEU A 84 -3.13 -10.77 5.34
C LEU A 84 -2.91 -11.00 6.85
N ALA A 85 -3.95 -10.74 7.65
CA ALA A 85 -3.94 -10.92 9.10
C ALA A 85 -3.80 -12.38 9.55
N ARG A 86 -4.21 -13.35 8.72
CA ARG A 86 -4.02 -14.78 9.01
C ARG A 86 -2.58 -15.21 8.79
N TYR A 87 -1.98 -14.82 7.67
CA TYR A 87 -0.64 -15.26 7.28
C TYR A 87 0.49 -14.45 7.91
N ARG A 88 0.26 -13.15 8.17
CA ARG A 88 1.18 -12.23 8.86
C ARG A 88 2.65 -12.34 8.38
N PRO A 89 2.92 -12.19 7.07
CA PRO A 89 4.30 -12.16 6.61
C PRO A 89 5.05 -11.00 7.26
N ALA A 90 6.20 -11.28 7.87
CA ALA A 90 7.05 -10.26 8.49
C ALA A 90 7.64 -9.29 7.43
N ASN A 91 7.81 -9.75 6.21
CA ASN A 91 8.47 -9.04 5.13
C ASN A 91 7.54 -8.19 4.24
N LEU A 92 6.30 -7.90 4.66
CA LEU A 92 5.31 -7.16 3.85
C LEU A 92 4.89 -5.84 4.50
N VAL A 93 4.98 -4.74 3.75
CA VAL A 93 4.44 -3.42 4.10
C VAL A 93 3.36 -3.04 3.09
N HIS A 94 2.16 -2.71 3.55
CA HIS A 94 1.06 -2.24 2.71
C HIS A 94 0.77 -0.77 2.99
N VAL A 95 1.15 0.09 2.05
CA VAL A 95 0.90 1.53 2.07
C VAL A 95 -0.36 1.81 1.26
N VAL A 96 -1.33 2.46 1.88
CA VAL A 96 -2.59 2.84 1.23
C VAL A 96 -2.69 4.35 1.20
N PHE A 97 -2.78 4.90 0.00
CA PHE A 97 -3.01 6.33 -0.19
C PHE A 97 -4.50 6.61 -0.18
N ASP A 98 -4.97 7.24 0.88
CA ASP A 98 -6.36 7.64 1.07
C ASP A 98 -6.53 9.10 0.68
N ASN A 99 -6.95 9.32 -0.58
CA ASN A 99 -7.33 10.62 -1.09
C ASN A 99 -8.86 10.73 -1.25
N GLU A 100 -9.60 9.82 -0.64
CA GLU A 100 -11.06 9.81 -0.58
C GLU A 100 -11.75 9.81 -1.97
N SER A 101 -11.04 9.41 -3.02
CA SER A 101 -11.49 9.59 -4.41
C SER A 101 -10.86 8.63 -5.40
N LEU A 102 -11.69 8.06 -6.28
CA LEU A 102 -11.32 7.27 -7.45
C LEU A 102 -10.79 8.18 -8.58
N LEU A 103 -9.64 8.81 -8.33
CA LEU A 103 -9.07 9.87 -9.19
C LEU A 103 -8.92 9.45 -10.65
N SER A 104 -8.55 8.20 -10.92
CA SER A 104 -8.27 7.71 -12.27
C SER A 104 -9.49 7.52 -13.17
N VAL A 105 -10.71 7.56 -12.62
CA VAL A 105 -11.97 7.30 -13.36
C VAL A 105 -12.97 8.44 -13.24
N GLY A 106 -12.51 9.65 -12.92
CA GLY A 106 -13.36 10.85 -12.84
C GLY A 106 -13.52 11.44 -11.45
N GLY A 107 -12.82 10.91 -10.44
CA GLY A 107 -12.74 11.54 -9.12
C GLY A 107 -13.95 11.29 -8.22
N PHE A 108 -14.72 10.23 -8.47
CA PHE A 108 -15.84 9.85 -7.61
C PHE A 108 -15.40 9.58 -6.16
N PRO A 109 -16.16 10.03 -5.16
CA PRO A 109 -15.82 9.82 -3.76
C PRO A 109 -15.78 8.34 -3.41
N THR A 110 -14.82 7.93 -2.60
CA THR A 110 -14.74 6.58 -2.02
C THR A 110 -15.48 6.53 -0.68
N ALA A 111 -15.66 5.33 -0.12
CA ALA A 111 -16.32 5.16 1.16
C ALA A 111 -15.56 5.77 2.36
N THR A 112 -14.26 6.06 2.21
CA THR A 112 -13.46 6.77 3.24
C THR A 112 -13.92 8.22 3.39
N SER A 113 -14.37 8.87 2.30
CA SER A 113 -15.00 10.21 2.34
C SER A 113 -16.26 10.28 3.23
N THR A 114 -16.91 9.15 3.47
CA THR A 114 -18.13 9.03 4.28
C THR A 114 -17.88 8.40 5.65
N GLY A 115 -16.62 8.23 6.06
CA GLY A 115 -16.24 7.81 7.41
C GLY A 115 -15.74 6.37 7.55
N SER A 116 -15.46 5.66 6.45
CA SER A 116 -14.80 4.34 6.55
C SER A 116 -13.34 4.51 6.98
N ASP A 117 -12.95 3.95 8.12
CA ASP A 117 -11.58 4.01 8.62
C ASP A 117 -10.81 2.72 8.26
N LEU A 118 -9.92 2.83 7.26
CA LEU A 118 -9.15 1.69 6.77
C LEU A 118 -8.19 1.11 7.82
N ALA A 119 -7.59 1.95 8.67
CA ALA A 119 -6.68 1.48 9.72
C ALA A 119 -7.44 0.73 10.82
N ALA A 120 -8.62 1.22 11.20
CA ALA A 120 -9.51 0.54 12.14
C ALA A 120 -10.05 -0.77 11.56
N ILE A 121 -10.44 -0.80 10.28
CA ILE A 121 -10.87 -2.02 9.59
C ILE A 121 -9.72 -3.05 9.56
N ALA A 122 -8.50 -2.64 9.20
CA ALA A 122 -7.33 -3.52 9.20
C ALA A 122 -7.06 -4.10 10.60
N LYS A 123 -7.15 -3.27 11.64
CA LYS A 123 -7.02 -3.71 13.03
C LYS A 123 -8.12 -4.71 13.40
N GLY A 124 -9.37 -4.43 13.04
CA GLY A 124 -10.51 -5.32 13.25
C GLY A 124 -10.38 -6.65 12.50
N ALA A 125 -9.73 -6.66 11.34
CA ALA A 125 -9.39 -7.87 10.59
C ALA A 125 -8.25 -8.69 11.23
N GLY A 126 -7.56 -8.14 12.24
CA GLY A 126 -6.48 -8.81 12.98
C GLY A 126 -5.07 -8.48 12.49
N VAL A 127 -4.89 -7.41 11.70
CA VAL A 127 -3.56 -6.89 11.34
C VAL A 127 -2.94 -6.29 12.61
N PRO A 128 -1.75 -6.75 13.04
CA PRO A 128 -1.18 -6.36 14.33
C PRO A 128 -0.74 -4.89 14.36
N HIS A 129 -0.33 -4.35 13.22
CA HIS A 129 0.15 -2.98 13.07
C HIS A 129 -0.58 -2.29 11.92
N SER A 130 -1.42 -1.32 12.25
CA SER A 130 -2.04 -0.40 11.30
C SER A 130 -2.05 1.01 11.90
N ALA A 131 -1.84 2.02 11.06
CA ALA A 131 -1.83 3.42 11.48
C ALA A 131 -2.26 4.32 10.33
N THR A 132 -2.98 5.39 10.66
CA THR A 132 -3.25 6.51 9.76
C THR A 132 -2.23 7.59 10.02
N VAL A 133 -1.56 8.06 8.97
CA VAL A 133 -0.58 9.15 9.01
C VAL A 133 -1.03 10.28 8.11
N ARG A 134 -0.79 11.53 8.52
CA ARG A 134 -1.31 12.73 7.82
C ARG A 134 -0.21 13.70 7.38
N THR A 135 0.95 13.64 8.02
CA THR A 135 2.12 14.44 7.68
C THR A 135 3.21 13.60 7.02
N LEU A 136 4.11 14.27 6.28
CA LEU A 136 5.24 13.60 5.64
C LEU A 136 6.22 13.02 6.66
N ASP A 137 6.39 13.68 7.80
CA ASP A 137 7.22 13.20 8.91
C ASP A 137 6.64 11.95 9.57
N GLU A 138 5.33 11.95 9.84
CA GLU A 138 4.62 10.76 10.34
C GLU A 138 4.74 9.60 9.35
N PHE A 139 4.57 9.87 8.05
CA PHE A 139 4.68 8.86 7.01
C PHE A 139 6.07 8.23 6.95
N ARG A 140 7.13 9.05 6.89
CA ARG A 140 8.51 8.54 6.91
C ARG A 140 8.80 7.71 8.15
N THR A 141 8.37 8.19 9.32
CA THR A 141 8.58 7.50 10.59
C THR A 141 7.85 6.15 10.62
N ALA A 142 6.58 6.13 10.23
CA ALA A 142 5.77 4.92 10.20
C ALA A 142 6.29 3.91 9.16
N PHE A 143 6.70 4.37 7.97
CA PHE A 143 7.25 3.51 6.93
C PHE A 143 8.57 2.87 7.37
N ALA A 144 9.49 3.65 7.96
CA ALA A 144 10.74 3.13 8.49
C ALA A 144 10.52 2.14 9.64
N ALA A 145 9.55 2.38 10.52
CA ALA A 145 9.17 1.45 11.58
C ALA A 145 8.58 0.14 11.01
N ALA A 146 7.69 0.25 10.01
CA ALA A 146 7.07 -0.91 9.36
C ALA A 146 8.09 -1.81 8.65
N GLN A 147 9.13 -1.23 8.02
CA GLN A 147 10.20 -2.02 7.41
C GLN A 147 11.05 -2.79 8.43
N LYS A 148 11.22 -2.25 9.65
CA LYS A 148 11.99 -2.89 10.73
C LYS A 148 11.18 -3.91 11.53
N ALA A 149 9.86 -3.77 11.60
CA ALA A 149 8.99 -4.63 12.40
C ALA A 149 8.97 -6.10 11.95
N GLY A 150 9.58 -6.41 10.80
CA GLY A 150 9.75 -7.78 10.32
C GLY A 150 11.19 -8.28 10.28
N GLU A 151 12.09 -7.67 11.03
CA GLU A 151 13.39 -8.26 11.44
C GLU A 151 13.22 -8.97 12.78
#